data_AF-A0A9R1HES8-F1
#
_entry.id   AF-A0A9R1HES8-F1
#
_cell.length_a   1.000
_cell.length_b   1.000
_cell.length_c   1.000
_cell.angle_alpha   90.00
_cell.angle_beta   90.00
_cell.angle_gamma   90.00
#
_symmetry.space_group_name_H-M   'P 1'
#
loop_
_entity.id
_entity.type
_entity.pdbx_description
1 polymer ?
#
loop_
_entity_poly.entity_id
_entity_poly.type
_entity_poly.pdbx_seq_one_letter_code
_entity_poly.pdbx_strand_id
1 'polypeptide(L)'
;MAVIKVRVSKLREAKSVEDSRHKSASREPKEGQSSNPKRANGEAPVEPQQREVCAFCDDGGELICCDGGCLRSFHPTKEHGERSMCTSLGLNEAKWQKHKALGEKGLYFCENCKHKQHQCFACGLLGSSNLTAGPEVFQCKEQKCGHFYHPGCVAKILYPDNKAKATCFEQCVAGGLEFSCPVHKCKRCKEAENKHDKEMQFAVCRRCPTVYHRKCLPRDISLIEDEEEATPQRAWDGILPDQILIYCRKHEIQEELGTPKRDHIVFPDVRNPGAAERHRGASQGHDIPDEDELLDRLASCNPSQSPEPAETGRGRVKPIDSFAPKHLFPHPQPGSCGWLDD
;
A
#
# COMPACT_ATOMS: atom_id res chain seq x y z
N MET A 1 4.77 13.07 40.38
CA MET A 1 3.89 12.15 39.63
C MET A 1 4.77 11.44 38.62
N ALA A 2 4.89 10.12 38.72
CA ALA A 2 5.83 9.33 37.90
C ALA A 2 5.29 9.23 36.47
N VAL A 3 6.06 9.74 35.50
CA VAL A 3 5.77 9.63 34.07
C VAL A 3 6.20 8.23 33.64
N ILE A 4 5.23 7.35 33.39
CA ILE A 4 5.49 6.03 32.83
C ILE A 4 5.85 6.25 31.35
N LYS A 5 7.14 6.14 31.03
CA LYS A 5 7.62 6.06 29.64
C LYS A 5 7.11 4.75 29.03
N VAL A 6 6.01 4.79 28.29
CA VAL A 6 5.57 3.64 27.48
C VAL A 6 6.23 3.74 26.11
N ARG A 7 7.34 3.01 25.94
CA ARG A 7 7.99 2.77 24.65
C ARG A 7 7.09 1.88 23.78
N VAL A 8 7.11 2.09 22.46
CA VAL A 8 6.51 1.19 21.46
C VAL A 8 7.31 -0.11 21.47
N SER A 9 7.08 -0.97 22.46
CA SER A 9 7.56 -2.34 22.55
C SER A 9 7.10 -2.97 23.87
N LYS A 10 6.00 -3.71 23.81
CA LYS A 10 5.79 -4.95 24.58
C LYS A 10 4.56 -5.67 24.02
N LEU A 11 4.70 -6.16 22.79
CA LEU A 11 3.86 -7.25 22.30
C LEU A 11 4.70 -8.53 22.37
N ARG A 12 4.50 -9.29 23.45
CA ARG A 12 4.71 -10.74 23.64
C ARG A 12 4.95 -10.98 25.12
N GLU A 13 3.90 -11.42 25.82
CA GLU A 13 3.94 -12.39 26.91
C GLU A 13 2.53 -12.55 27.48
N ALA A 14 1.77 -13.50 26.93
CA ALA A 14 0.68 -14.19 27.61
C ALA A 14 0.10 -15.26 26.68
N LYS A 15 0.75 -16.42 26.60
CA LYS A 15 0.10 -17.74 26.42
C LYS A 15 1.15 -18.84 26.48
N SER A 16 1.60 -19.12 27.69
CA SER A 16 2.02 -20.47 28.10
C SER A 16 2.12 -20.47 29.61
N VAL A 17 1.27 -21.24 30.29
CA VAL A 17 1.55 -22.16 31.40
C VAL A 17 0.20 -22.62 31.97
N GLU A 18 0.18 -23.86 32.45
CA GLU A 18 -0.92 -24.73 32.92
C GLU A 18 -1.58 -25.52 31.78
N ASP A 19 -1.24 -26.80 31.59
CA ASP A 19 -1.41 -27.83 32.60
C ASP A 19 -0.24 -28.82 32.73
N SER A 20 0.00 -29.29 33.95
CA SER A 20 1.09 -30.20 34.30
C SER A 20 0.56 -31.59 34.66
N ARG A 21 1.44 -32.59 34.43
CA ARG A 21 1.50 -33.94 35.04
C ARG A 21 0.73 -35.08 34.34
N HIS A 22 1.46 -36.00 33.69
CA HIS A 22 1.96 -37.21 34.36
C HIS A 22 2.82 -38.15 33.45
N LYS A 23 3.96 -38.52 34.03
CA LYS A 23 4.59 -39.86 34.09
C LYS A 23 5.44 -40.39 32.92
N SER A 24 6.65 -40.77 33.32
CA SER A 24 7.81 -41.27 32.60
C SER A 24 7.71 -42.72 32.11
N ALA A 25 8.39 -43.06 31.01
CA ALA A 25 9.26 -44.26 30.89
C ALA A 25 9.94 -44.33 29.50
N SER A 26 11.20 -44.74 29.50
CA SER A 26 12.13 -44.88 28.37
C SER A 26 11.94 -46.18 27.56
N ARG A 27 12.25 -46.17 26.25
CA ARG A 27 13.06 -47.18 25.50
C ARG A 27 13.05 -46.92 23.98
N GLU A 28 14.17 -47.23 23.33
CA GLU A 28 14.53 -46.97 21.93
C GLU A 28 13.94 -47.98 20.88
N PRO A 29 14.39 -48.03 19.60
CA PRO A 29 13.59 -47.66 18.43
C PRO A 29 13.25 -48.84 17.50
N LYS A 30 12.22 -48.73 16.65
CA LYS A 30 12.07 -49.60 15.47
C LYS A 30 11.47 -48.87 14.27
N GLU A 31 12.05 -49.17 13.11
CA GLU A 31 11.77 -48.66 11.79
C GLU A 31 10.42 -49.12 11.20
N GLY A 32 9.91 -48.30 10.27
CA GLY A 32 9.13 -48.76 9.11
C GLY A 32 7.62 -48.73 9.25
N GLN A 33 6.97 -47.70 8.68
CA GLN A 33 6.18 -47.85 7.46
C GLN A 33 5.48 -46.54 7.05
N SER A 34 5.51 -46.35 5.74
CA SER A 34 4.92 -45.27 4.95
C SER A 34 3.41 -45.14 5.17
N SER A 35 2.93 -43.94 5.47
CA SER A 35 1.66 -43.45 4.94
C SER A 35 1.60 -41.92 4.98
N ASN A 36 1.39 -41.37 3.79
CA ASN A 36 1.37 -39.95 3.44
C ASN A 36 0.06 -39.29 3.89
N PRO A 37 0.05 -38.21 4.71
CA PRO A 37 -1.14 -37.40 4.86
C PRO A 37 -1.10 -36.23 3.88
N LYS A 38 -2.11 -36.24 3.00
CA LYS A 38 -2.47 -35.18 2.06
C LYS A 38 -2.32 -33.80 2.71
N ARG A 39 -1.49 -32.95 2.09
CA ARG A 39 -1.44 -31.51 2.35
C ARG A 39 -2.80 -30.91 2.04
N ALA A 40 -3.57 -30.60 3.07
CA ALA A 40 -4.68 -29.66 2.97
C ALA A 40 -4.06 -28.26 2.87
N ASN A 41 -3.95 -27.76 1.65
CA ASN A 41 -3.55 -26.38 1.38
C ASN A 41 -4.77 -25.48 1.65
N GLY A 42 -5.02 -25.20 2.92
CA GLY A 42 -5.90 -24.13 3.33
C GLY A 42 -5.06 -22.86 3.47
N GLU A 43 -4.92 -22.10 2.39
CA GLU A 43 -4.44 -20.72 2.51
C GLU A 43 -5.47 -19.97 3.35
N ALA A 44 -5.11 -19.70 4.61
CA ALA A 44 -5.86 -18.77 5.44
C ALA A 44 -5.92 -17.42 4.71
N PRO A 45 -7.04 -16.68 4.76
CA PRO A 45 -7.09 -15.35 4.17
C PRO A 45 -6.03 -14.49 4.83
N VAL A 46 -5.07 -14.00 4.04
CA VAL A 46 -4.08 -13.02 4.50
C VAL A 46 -4.84 -11.71 4.71
N GLU A 47 -5.24 -11.48 5.97
CA GLU A 47 -5.94 -10.28 6.42
C GLU A 47 -5.15 -9.00 6.08
N PRO A 48 -5.82 -7.86 5.79
CA PRO A 48 -5.15 -6.63 5.39
C PRO A 48 -4.23 -6.04 6.48
N GLN A 49 -2.96 -5.83 6.14
CA GLN A 49 -1.88 -5.34 7.01
C GLN A 49 -2.15 -3.94 7.64
N GLN A 50 -2.99 -3.10 7.02
CA GLN A 50 -3.39 -1.80 7.58
C GLN A 50 -4.40 -1.89 8.73
N ARG A 51 -5.01 -3.06 8.93
CA ARG A 51 -6.05 -3.27 9.95
C ARG A 51 -5.48 -3.53 11.34
N GLU A 52 -4.19 -3.77 11.44
CA GLU A 52 -3.52 -4.23 12.66
C GLU A 52 -3.06 -3.10 13.58
N VAL A 53 -3.09 -1.86 13.08
CA VAL A 53 -2.69 -0.67 13.84
C VAL A 53 -3.77 0.40 13.80
N CYS A 54 -3.91 1.12 14.91
CA CYS A 54 -4.80 2.26 15.02
C CYS A 54 -4.33 3.40 14.11
N ALA A 55 -5.22 3.94 13.30
CA ALA A 55 -4.95 5.07 12.42
C ALA A 55 -4.64 6.39 13.16
N PHE A 56 -4.87 6.50 14.47
CA PHE A 56 -4.48 7.69 15.24
C PHE A 56 -3.07 7.59 15.81
N CYS A 57 -2.73 6.44 16.41
CA CYS A 57 -1.51 6.30 17.19
C CYS A 57 -0.49 5.29 16.64
N ASP A 58 -0.86 4.55 15.59
CA ASP A 58 -0.08 3.47 14.97
C ASP A 58 0.30 2.32 15.92
N ASP A 59 -0.40 2.21 17.05
CA ASP A 59 -0.30 1.08 17.97
C ASP A 59 -1.45 0.09 17.72
N GLY A 60 -1.20 -1.19 17.97
CA GLY A 60 -2.19 -2.26 17.87
C GLY A 60 -3.08 -2.37 19.11
N GLY A 61 -3.60 -3.58 19.35
CA GLY A 61 -4.50 -3.91 20.46
C GLY A 61 -5.91 -4.19 19.98
N GLU A 62 -6.91 -3.86 20.81
CA GLU A 62 -8.31 -4.02 20.44
C GLU A 62 -8.73 -2.90 19.48
N LEU A 63 -9.06 -3.25 18.25
CA LEU A 63 -9.35 -2.29 17.18
C LEU A 63 -10.71 -2.58 16.53
N ILE A 64 -11.38 -1.51 16.12
CA ILE A 64 -12.54 -1.56 15.22
C ILE A 64 -12.12 -1.11 13.82
N CYS A 65 -12.43 -1.93 12.82
CA CYS A 65 -12.08 -1.69 11.41
C CYS A 65 -13.22 -0.95 10.71
N CYS A 66 -12.90 0.03 9.87
CA CYS A 66 -13.87 0.66 9.00
C CYS A 66 -14.13 -0.22 7.76
N ASP A 67 -15.39 -0.57 7.52
CA ASP A 67 -15.87 -1.35 6.37
C ASP A 67 -16.03 -0.52 5.08
N GLY A 68 -15.81 0.79 5.17
CA GLY A 68 -15.70 1.67 4.01
C GLY A 68 -14.34 1.56 3.31
N GLY A 69 -14.23 2.23 2.15
CA GLY A 69 -13.02 2.19 1.31
C GLY A 69 -11.73 2.73 1.94
N CYS A 70 -11.78 3.38 3.11
CA CYS A 70 -10.55 3.87 3.77
C CYS A 70 -9.75 2.79 4.50
N LEU A 71 -10.35 1.63 4.81
CA LEU A 71 -9.72 0.47 5.46
C LEU A 71 -8.96 0.78 6.78
N ARG A 72 -9.24 1.92 7.42
CA ARG A 72 -8.58 2.31 8.67
C ARG A 72 -9.17 1.57 9.86
N SER A 73 -8.31 1.27 10.83
CA SER A 73 -8.68 0.73 12.15
C SER A 73 -8.49 1.75 13.25
N PHE A 74 -9.24 1.63 14.35
CA PHE A 74 -9.17 2.58 15.47
C PHE A 74 -9.36 1.89 16.83
N HIS A 75 -8.81 2.45 17.91
CA HIS A 75 -9.22 2.05 19.25
C HIS A 75 -10.69 2.48 19.48
N PRO A 76 -11.61 1.55 19.80
CA PRO A 76 -13.04 1.85 19.84
C PRO A 76 -13.42 2.76 21.01
N THR A 77 -12.92 2.47 22.21
CA THR A 77 -13.23 3.23 23.44
C THR A 77 -11.94 3.85 24.01
N LYS A 78 -12.10 4.73 25.01
CA LYS A 78 -10.94 5.38 25.67
C LYS A 78 -10.03 4.36 26.36
N GLU A 79 -10.61 3.37 27.03
CA GLU A 79 -9.88 2.32 27.75
C GLU A 79 -8.93 1.56 26.81
N HIS A 80 -9.40 1.19 25.62
CA HIS A 80 -8.58 0.44 24.65
C HIS A 80 -7.41 1.26 24.08
N GLY A 81 -7.50 2.60 24.09
CA GLY A 81 -6.46 3.51 23.62
C GLY A 81 -5.54 4.04 24.72
N GLU A 82 -5.85 3.77 26.00
CA GLU A 82 -5.16 4.38 27.14
C GLU A 82 -3.67 4.04 27.16
N ARG A 83 -3.33 2.77 26.90
CA ARG A 83 -1.94 2.27 26.91
C ARG A 83 -1.00 3.07 26.01
N SER A 84 -1.54 3.58 24.90
CA SER A 84 -0.77 4.27 23.88
C SER A 84 -1.00 5.77 23.91
N MET A 85 -1.78 6.31 24.86
CA MET A 85 -2.24 7.71 24.86
C MET A 85 -3.00 8.08 23.57
N CYS A 86 -3.81 7.16 23.06
CA CYS A 86 -4.65 7.37 21.89
C CYS A 86 -5.92 8.14 22.26
N THR A 87 -6.35 9.07 21.39
CA THR A 87 -7.63 9.77 21.55
C THR A 87 -8.84 8.86 21.36
N SER A 88 -8.65 7.71 20.70
CA SER A 88 -9.68 6.72 20.36
C SER A 88 -10.87 7.31 19.58
N LEU A 89 -11.82 6.45 19.19
CA LEU A 89 -13.10 6.91 18.62
C LEU A 89 -14.07 7.40 19.70
N GLY A 90 -13.86 7.02 20.97
CA GLY A 90 -14.73 7.40 22.07
C GLY A 90 -16.12 6.77 21.99
N LEU A 91 -16.25 5.58 21.38
CA LEU A 91 -17.49 4.81 21.46
C LEU A 91 -17.78 4.50 22.93
N ASN A 92 -19.05 4.61 23.32
CA ASN A 92 -19.47 4.13 24.63
C ASN A 92 -19.48 2.59 24.65
N GLU A 93 -19.38 2.03 25.85
CA GLU A 93 -19.25 0.58 26.02
C GLU A 93 -20.45 -0.18 25.44
N ALA A 94 -21.66 0.35 25.58
CA ALA A 94 -22.86 -0.26 25.01
C ALA A 94 -22.81 -0.38 23.48
N LYS A 95 -22.35 0.66 22.76
CA LYS A 95 -22.18 0.64 21.30
C LYS A 95 -21.08 -0.35 20.90
N TRP A 96 -19.98 -0.38 21.64
CA TRP A 96 -18.89 -1.30 21.39
C TRP A 96 -19.31 -2.76 21.57
N GLN A 97 -19.98 -3.08 22.67
CA GLN A 97 -20.50 -4.42 22.94
C GLN A 97 -21.55 -4.84 21.92
N LYS A 98 -22.43 -3.93 21.50
CA LYS A 98 -23.38 -4.19 20.41
C LYS A 98 -22.67 -4.55 19.11
N HIS A 99 -21.60 -3.81 18.76
CA HIS A 99 -20.80 -4.12 17.58
C HIS A 99 -20.19 -5.52 17.68
N LYS A 100 -19.55 -5.85 18.81
CA LYS A 100 -18.98 -7.19 19.04
C LYS A 100 -20.04 -8.30 18.96
N ALA A 101 -21.22 -8.08 19.53
CA ALA A 101 -22.30 -9.06 19.51
C ALA A 101 -22.84 -9.34 18.10
N LEU A 102 -22.74 -8.37 17.18
CA LEU A 102 -23.13 -8.54 15.78
C LEU A 102 -22.07 -9.29 14.96
N GLY A 103 -20.83 -9.40 15.45
CA GLY A 103 -19.73 -10.06 14.76
C GLY A 103 -19.55 -9.52 13.34
N GLU A 104 -19.48 -10.42 12.36
CA GLU A 104 -19.35 -10.10 10.93
C GLU A 104 -20.51 -9.25 10.36
N LYS A 105 -21.68 -9.22 11.03
CA LYS A 105 -22.82 -8.38 10.62
C LYS A 105 -22.72 -6.96 11.16
N GLY A 106 -21.82 -6.72 12.11
CA GLY A 106 -21.62 -5.43 12.74
C GLY A 106 -20.80 -4.51 11.87
N LEU A 107 -21.39 -3.95 10.80
CA LEU A 107 -20.66 -3.01 9.95
C LEU A 107 -20.39 -1.70 10.69
N TYR A 108 -19.16 -1.21 10.59
CA TYR A 108 -18.72 0.08 11.09
C TYR A 108 -18.16 0.95 9.97
N PHE A 109 -18.69 2.16 9.84
CA PHE A 109 -18.17 3.18 8.93
C PHE A 109 -17.66 4.37 9.74
N CYS A 110 -16.41 4.79 9.51
CA CYS A 110 -15.89 6.02 10.10
C CYS A 110 -16.56 7.26 9.47
N GLU A 111 -16.44 8.41 10.13
CA GLU A 111 -17.10 9.65 9.68
C GLU A 111 -16.68 10.10 8.28
N ASN A 112 -15.43 9.84 7.86
CA ASN A 112 -15.00 10.09 6.48
C ASN A 112 -15.77 9.23 5.47
N CYS A 113 -15.93 7.93 5.73
CA CYS A 113 -16.62 7.02 4.82
C CYS A 113 -18.13 7.28 4.81
N LYS A 114 -18.75 7.57 5.96
CA LYS A 114 -20.17 7.93 6.04
C LYS A 114 -20.51 9.14 5.18
N HIS A 115 -19.66 10.16 5.22
CA HIS A 115 -19.87 11.42 4.49
C HIS A 115 -19.20 11.45 3.11
N LYS A 116 -18.56 10.36 2.68
CA LYS A 116 -17.76 10.30 1.44
C LYS A 116 -16.79 11.48 1.31
N GLN A 117 -16.13 11.85 2.39
CA GLN A 117 -15.12 12.90 2.43
C GLN A 117 -13.84 12.31 2.97
N HIS A 118 -12.84 12.13 2.11
CA HIS A 118 -11.60 11.43 2.45
C HIS A 118 -10.41 12.37 2.33
N GLN A 119 -9.40 12.15 3.16
CA GLN A 119 -8.17 12.94 3.10
C GLN A 119 -7.27 12.42 2.00
N CYS A 120 -6.73 13.33 1.21
CA CYS A 120 -5.64 13.04 0.31
C CYS A 120 -4.39 12.65 1.11
N PHE A 121 -3.90 11.43 0.96
CA PHE A 121 -2.75 10.92 1.75
C PHE A 121 -1.44 11.68 1.47
N ALA A 122 -1.36 12.42 0.35
CA ALA A 122 -0.22 13.26 0.02
C ALA A 122 -0.21 14.61 0.74
N CYS A 123 -1.36 15.27 0.93
CA CYS A 123 -1.43 16.64 1.44
C CYS A 123 -2.23 16.79 2.75
N GLY A 124 -2.95 15.76 3.19
CA GLY A 124 -3.78 15.76 4.39
C GLY A 124 -5.12 16.49 4.26
N LEU A 125 -5.35 17.25 3.18
CA LEU A 125 -6.59 17.96 2.96
C LEU A 125 -7.73 16.99 2.58
N LEU A 126 -8.93 17.29 3.08
CA LEU A 126 -10.16 16.60 2.71
C LEU A 126 -10.57 16.95 1.27
N GLY A 127 -11.18 15.98 0.60
CA GLY A 127 -11.97 16.21 -0.59
C GLY A 127 -13.13 15.23 -0.68
N SER A 128 -14.14 15.58 -1.47
CA SER A 128 -15.24 14.69 -1.80
C SER A 128 -14.74 13.45 -2.54
N SER A 129 -15.14 12.26 -2.10
CA SER A 129 -14.97 11.01 -2.85
C SER A 129 -16.30 10.51 -3.42
N ASN A 130 -17.30 11.39 -3.52
CA ASN A 130 -18.62 11.03 -4.01
C ASN A 130 -18.64 11.09 -5.54
N LEU A 131 -18.65 9.93 -6.19
CA LEU A 131 -18.62 9.81 -7.65
C LEU A 131 -19.78 10.53 -8.36
N THR A 132 -20.91 10.72 -7.68
CA THR A 132 -22.10 11.37 -8.27
C THR A 132 -22.14 12.89 -8.07
N ALA A 133 -21.20 13.47 -7.31
CA ALA A 133 -21.24 14.88 -6.92
C ALA A 133 -19.91 15.61 -7.22
N GLY A 134 -19.17 15.16 -8.23
CA GLY A 134 -17.85 15.69 -8.54
C GLY A 134 -16.82 15.24 -7.51
N PRO A 135 -16.16 14.08 -7.69
CA PRO A 135 -15.11 13.63 -6.80
C PRO A 135 -13.87 14.55 -6.91
N GLU A 136 -13.35 14.97 -5.77
CA GLU A 136 -12.12 15.75 -5.63
C GLU A 136 -10.94 14.85 -5.25
N VAL A 137 -11.21 13.73 -4.58
CA VAL A 137 -10.22 12.71 -4.25
C VAL A 137 -10.62 11.35 -4.79
N PHE A 138 -9.63 10.60 -5.27
CA PHE A 138 -9.79 9.31 -5.92
C PHE A 138 -9.03 8.24 -5.15
N GLN A 139 -9.64 7.07 -5.03
CA GLN A 139 -9.07 5.93 -4.32
C GLN A 139 -8.01 5.23 -5.19
N CYS A 140 -6.93 4.76 -4.55
CA CYS A 140 -6.01 3.82 -5.19
C CYS A 140 -6.76 2.56 -5.64
N LYS A 141 -6.47 2.06 -6.85
CA LYS A 141 -7.10 0.85 -7.41
C LYS A 141 -6.75 -0.43 -6.65
N GLU A 142 -5.64 -0.43 -5.90
CA GLU A 142 -5.22 -1.60 -5.15
C GLU A 142 -6.19 -1.87 -3.99
N GLN A 143 -6.91 -3.00 -4.05
CA GLN A 143 -8.03 -3.32 -3.17
C GLN A 143 -7.71 -3.21 -1.67
N LYS A 144 -6.46 -3.49 -1.27
CA LYS A 144 -6.01 -3.47 0.13
C LYS A 144 -5.29 -2.17 0.54
N CYS A 145 -5.28 -1.14 -0.31
CA CYS A 145 -4.52 0.08 -0.06
C CYS A 145 -5.26 1.14 0.76
N GLY A 146 -6.55 1.34 0.50
CA GLY A 146 -7.41 2.28 1.25
C GLY A 146 -7.05 3.77 1.19
N HIS A 147 -6.06 4.17 0.38
CA HIS A 147 -5.61 5.56 0.29
C HIS A 147 -6.34 6.33 -0.82
N PHE A 148 -6.57 7.61 -0.55
CA PHE A 148 -7.21 8.57 -1.46
C PHE A 148 -6.22 9.69 -1.80
N TYR A 149 -6.37 10.28 -2.99
CA TYR A 149 -5.49 11.36 -3.47
C TYR A 149 -6.27 12.38 -4.29
N HIS A 150 -5.92 13.66 -4.16
CA HIS A 150 -6.26 14.65 -5.18
C HIS A 150 -5.49 14.31 -6.47
N PRO A 151 -6.10 14.40 -7.66
CA PRO A 151 -5.45 14.12 -8.94
C PRO A 151 -4.12 14.86 -9.11
N GLY A 152 -4.11 16.18 -8.89
CA GLY A 152 -2.89 16.99 -8.97
C GLY A 152 -1.84 16.66 -7.91
N CYS A 153 -2.23 16.16 -6.74
CA CYS A 153 -1.26 15.74 -5.72
C CYS A 153 -0.54 14.45 -6.11
N VAL A 154 -1.29 13.43 -6.55
CA VAL A 154 -0.67 12.15 -6.98
C VAL A 154 0.14 12.33 -8.26
N ALA A 155 -0.32 13.16 -9.21
CA ALA A 155 0.39 13.48 -10.43
C ALA A 155 1.79 14.06 -10.15
N LYS A 156 1.88 15.04 -9.25
CA LYS A 156 3.16 15.67 -8.85
C LYS A 156 4.13 14.69 -8.19
N ILE A 157 3.63 13.67 -7.50
CA ILE A 157 4.49 12.65 -6.86
C ILE A 157 4.99 11.65 -7.90
N LEU A 158 4.14 11.23 -8.83
CA LEU A 158 4.49 10.24 -9.85
C LEU A 158 5.36 10.82 -10.97
N TYR A 159 5.17 12.10 -11.31
CA TYR A 159 5.85 12.77 -12.42
C TYR A 159 6.46 14.11 -11.98
N PRO A 160 7.38 14.13 -11.01
CA PRO A 160 7.94 15.36 -10.45
C PRO A 160 8.69 16.20 -11.49
N ASP A 161 9.36 15.55 -12.45
CA ASP A 161 10.24 16.20 -13.43
C ASP A 161 9.57 16.42 -14.79
N ASN A 162 8.32 15.96 -14.98
CA ASN A 162 7.60 16.06 -16.24
C ASN A 162 6.21 16.69 -16.04
N LYS A 163 6.17 18.03 -16.13
CA LYS A 163 4.93 18.81 -15.94
C LYS A 163 3.83 18.45 -16.94
N ALA A 164 4.18 18.16 -18.20
CA ALA A 164 3.20 17.80 -19.22
C ALA A 164 2.54 16.46 -18.88
N LYS A 165 3.34 15.44 -18.51
CA LYS A 165 2.82 14.14 -18.07
C LYS A 165 2.03 14.23 -16.78
N ALA A 166 2.48 15.05 -15.81
CA ALA A 166 1.72 15.31 -14.59
C ALA A 166 0.34 15.93 -14.90
N THR A 167 0.29 16.92 -15.79
CA THR A 167 -0.96 17.60 -16.17
C THR A 167 -1.91 16.66 -16.90
N CYS A 168 -1.41 15.88 -17.88
CA CYS A 168 -2.20 14.82 -18.54
C CYS A 168 -2.75 13.83 -17.50
N PHE A 169 -1.90 13.36 -16.58
CA PHE A 169 -2.30 12.35 -15.60
C PHE A 169 -3.35 12.89 -14.62
N GLU A 170 -3.19 14.13 -14.16
CA GLU A 170 -4.19 14.82 -13.34
C GLU A 170 -5.56 14.87 -14.02
N GLN A 171 -5.61 15.24 -15.31
CA GLN A 171 -6.86 15.29 -16.08
C GLN A 171 -7.46 13.90 -16.28
N CYS A 172 -6.64 12.89 -16.59
CA CYS A 172 -7.12 11.52 -16.76
C CYS A 172 -7.71 10.95 -15.45
N VAL A 173 -7.05 11.17 -14.32
CA VAL A 173 -7.57 10.72 -13.01
C VAL A 173 -8.85 11.47 -12.65
N ALA A 174 -8.93 12.79 -12.91
CA ALA A 174 -10.16 13.55 -12.73
C ALA A 174 -11.30 13.03 -13.64
N GLY A 175 -10.97 12.53 -14.83
CA GLY A 175 -11.88 11.84 -15.76
C GLY A 175 -12.21 10.39 -15.39
N GLY A 176 -11.71 9.87 -14.27
CA GLY A 176 -12.04 8.52 -13.77
C GLY A 176 -11.00 7.43 -14.04
N LEU A 177 -9.79 7.78 -14.51
CA LEU A 177 -8.71 6.81 -14.65
C LEU A 177 -8.37 6.13 -13.31
N GLU A 178 -8.40 4.81 -13.31
CA GLU A 178 -7.86 4.02 -12.20
C GLU A 178 -6.33 4.07 -12.15
N PHE A 179 -5.76 4.22 -10.95
CA PHE A 179 -4.32 4.31 -10.77
C PHE A 179 -3.83 3.55 -9.54
N SER A 180 -2.58 3.08 -9.60
CA SER A 180 -1.86 2.58 -8.42
C SER A 180 -1.08 3.74 -7.80
N CYS A 181 -1.26 3.96 -6.50
CA CYS A 181 -0.72 5.12 -5.83
C CYS A 181 0.77 4.96 -5.44
N PRO A 182 1.47 6.05 -5.06
CA PRO A 182 2.91 6.03 -4.84
C PRO A 182 3.41 5.08 -3.73
N VAL A 183 2.53 4.61 -2.83
CA VAL A 183 2.92 3.67 -1.76
C VAL A 183 3.31 2.29 -2.28
N HIS A 184 2.97 1.97 -3.54
CA HIS A 184 3.27 0.68 -4.14
C HIS A 184 4.62 0.65 -4.89
N LYS A 185 5.41 1.71 -4.79
CA LYS A 185 6.73 1.82 -5.45
C LYS A 185 7.76 2.37 -4.48
N CYS A 186 8.94 1.77 -4.48
CA CYS A 186 10.06 2.28 -3.71
C CYS A 186 10.47 3.67 -4.21
N LYS A 187 10.55 4.64 -3.32
CA LYS A 187 10.94 6.02 -3.65
C LYS A 187 12.35 6.10 -4.26
N ARG A 188 13.25 5.20 -3.87
CA ARG A 188 14.65 5.17 -4.32
C ARG A 188 14.81 4.53 -5.71
N CYS A 189 14.43 3.27 -5.88
CA CYS A 189 14.65 2.53 -7.13
C CYS A 189 13.43 2.48 -8.06
N LYS A 190 12.27 2.97 -7.62
CA LYS A 190 10.98 3.00 -8.36
C LYS A 190 10.34 1.64 -8.63
N GLU A 191 10.97 0.55 -8.21
CA GLU A 191 10.44 -0.81 -8.34
C GLU A 191 9.37 -1.13 -7.28
N ALA A 192 8.52 -2.10 -7.61
CA ALA A 192 7.46 -2.63 -6.74
C ALA A 192 8.02 -3.53 -5.61
N GLU A 193 7.16 -3.90 -4.67
CA GLU A 193 7.51 -4.85 -3.60
C GLU A 193 7.69 -6.26 -4.15
N ASN A 194 8.63 -7.01 -3.57
CA ASN A 194 8.60 -8.47 -3.64
C ASN A 194 8.55 -9.01 -2.21
N LYS A 195 7.39 -9.53 -1.81
CA LYS A 195 7.14 -10.00 -0.43
C LYS A 195 7.98 -11.22 -0.06
N HIS A 196 8.39 -12.01 -1.04
CA HIS A 196 9.19 -13.23 -0.83
C HIS A 196 10.68 -12.96 -0.67
N ASP A 197 11.14 -11.75 -1.01
CA ASP A 197 12.52 -11.32 -0.80
C ASP A 197 12.56 -10.27 0.31
N LYS A 198 13.18 -10.65 1.44
CA LYS A 198 13.31 -9.80 2.62
C LYS A 198 13.92 -8.43 2.30
N GLU A 199 14.86 -8.35 1.38
CA GLU A 199 15.51 -7.08 1.03
C GLU A 199 14.61 -6.18 0.15
N MET A 200 13.60 -6.78 -0.49
CA MET A 200 12.60 -6.14 -1.34
C MET A 200 11.24 -5.97 -0.64
N GLN A 201 11.14 -6.28 0.66
CA GLN A 201 9.98 -5.91 1.47
C GLN A 201 9.96 -4.39 1.69
N PHE A 202 8.77 -3.81 1.78
CA PHE A 202 8.61 -2.38 1.96
C PHE A 202 8.76 -1.92 3.41
N ALA A 203 9.36 -0.74 3.53
CA ALA A 203 9.38 0.14 4.67
C ALA A 203 8.48 1.34 4.35
N VAL A 204 7.29 1.37 4.97
CA VAL A 204 6.20 2.29 4.60
C VAL A 204 6.03 3.38 5.65
N CYS A 205 6.03 4.64 5.19
CA CYS A 205 5.77 5.75 6.08
C CYS A 205 4.28 5.85 6.45
N ARG A 206 3.97 5.97 7.73
CA ARG A 206 2.59 6.09 8.23
C ARG A 206 1.96 7.48 8.11
N ARG A 207 2.73 8.48 7.70
CA ARG A 207 2.29 9.88 7.64
C ARG A 207 2.31 10.47 6.23
N CYS A 208 2.92 9.80 5.26
CA CYS A 208 2.90 10.24 3.87
C CYS A 208 3.19 9.07 2.91
N PRO A 209 3.05 9.26 1.59
CA PRO A 209 3.24 8.21 0.59
C PRO A 209 4.70 7.75 0.37
N THR A 210 5.61 8.03 1.31
CA THR A 210 7.02 7.66 1.18
C THR A 210 7.21 6.20 1.55
N VAL A 211 7.74 5.42 0.61
CA VAL A 211 8.05 4.00 0.79
C VAL A 211 9.46 3.71 0.31
N TYR A 212 10.16 2.80 0.97
CA TYR A 212 11.46 2.28 0.54
C TYR A 212 11.42 0.76 0.58
N HIS A 213 12.26 0.06 -0.18
CA HIS A 213 12.61 -1.31 0.18
C HIS A 213 13.51 -1.33 1.42
N ARG A 214 13.57 -2.46 2.14
CA ARG A 214 14.53 -2.67 3.25
C ARG A 214 15.96 -2.30 2.82
N LYS A 215 16.44 -2.81 1.68
CA LYS A 215 17.78 -2.47 1.13
C LYS A 215 17.95 -1.03 0.66
N CYS A 216 16.83 -0.35 0.40
CA CYS A 216 16.81 1.03 -0.10
C CYS A 216 16.59 2.06 1.01
N LEU A 217 16.33 1.60 2.25
CA LEU A 217 16.03 2.46 3.38
C LEU A 217 17.25 3.35 3.68
N PRO A 218 17.08 4.68 3.74
CA PRO A 218 18.14 5.58 4.14
C PRO A 218 18.68 5.25 5.54
N ARG A 219 20.00 5.31 5.71
CA ARG A 219 20.69 4.95 6.97
C ARG A 219 20.25 5.80 8.15
N ASP A 220 19.80 7.02 7.89
CA ASP A 220 19.31 7.96 8.88
C ASP A 220 17.86 7.65 9.33
N ILE A 221 17.21 6.62 8.79
CA ILE A 221 15.94 6.09 9.32
C ILE A 221 16.26 4.83 10.13
N SER A 222 16.73 5.03 11.36
CA SER A 222 17.25 3.98 12.24
C SER A 222 16.15 3.09 12.81
N LEU A 223 16.44 1.78 12.89
CA LEU A 223 15.61 0.80 13.61
C LEU A 223 15.84 0.80 15.13
N ILE A 224 16.89 1.48 15.59
CA ILE A 224 17.33 1.49 16.99
C ILE A 224 17.47 2.96 17.41
N GLU A 225 17.06 3.27 18.64
CA GLU A 225 17.38 4.55 19.28
C GLU A 225 18.88 4.59 19.56
N ASP A 226 19.59 5.58 19.02
CA ASP A 226 20.98 5.81 19.37
C ASP A 226 21.03 6.88 20.46
N GLU A 227 21.26 6.44 21.71
CA GLU A 227 21.35 7.32 22.87
C GLU A 227 22.60 8.22 22.83
N GLU A 228 23.65 7.85 22.09
CA GLU A 228 24.90 8.61 21.97
C GLU A 228 24.77 9.72 20.91
N GLU A 229 24.15 9.41 19.77
CA GLU A 229 23.95 10.36 18.65
C GLU A 229 22.61 11.14 18.73
N ALA A 230 21.83 10.91 19.80
CA ALA A 230 20.49 11.47 20.00
C ALA A 230 19.55 11.30 18.79
N THR A 231 19.74 10.23 18.01
CA THR A 231 18.90 9.98 16.83
C THR A 231 17.68 9.17 17.23
N PRO A 232 16.45 9.70 17.06
CA PRO A 232 15.26 8.97 17.44
C PRO A 232 15.07 7.77 16.52
N GLN A 233 14.62 6.64 17.07
CA GLN A 233 14.15 5.51 16.29
C GLN A 233 13.02 5.96 15.36
N ARG A 234 13.11 5.56 14.10
CA ARG A 234 12.16 5.93 13.04
C ARG A 234 11.66 4.74 12.24
N ALA A 235 12.13 3.54 12.53
CA ALA A 235 11.73 2.31 11.87
C ALA A 235 11.48 1.19 12.88
N TRP A 236 10.46 0.39 12.62
CA TRP A 236 10.10 -0.79 13.41
C TRP A 236 9.86 -1.98 12.47
N ASP A 237 10.68 -3.00 12.63
CA ASP A 237 10.61 -4.26 11.90
C ASP A 237 9.91 -5.32 12.76
N GLY A 238 8.97 -6.06 12.19
CA GLY A 238 8.22 -7.10 12.90
C GLY A 238 7.01 -6.64 13.72
N ILE A 239 6.58 -5.37 13.58
CA ILE A 239 5.27 -4.93 14.10
C ILE A 239 4.15 -5.40 13.16
N LEU A 240 4.36 -5.28 11.85
CA LEU A 240 3.42 -5.71 10.82
C LEU A 240 3.99 -6.93 10.08
N PRO A 241 3.17 -7.92 9.70
CA PRO A 241 3.58 -9.02 8.84
C PRO A 241 4.14 -8.49 7.51
N ASP A 242 5.38 -8.90 7.21
CA ASP A 242 6.07 -8.61 5.95
C ASP A 242 6.27 -7.13 5.61
N GLN A 243 6.18 -6.22 6.59
CA GLN A 243 6.36 -4.78 6.36
C GLN A 243 7.06 -4.08 7.53
N ILE A 244 7.95 -3.14 7.20
CA ILE A 244 8.60 -2.27 8.18
C ILE A 244 7.77 -0.98 8.30
N LEU A 245 7.37 -0.62 9.51
CA LEU A 245 6.72 0.66 9.78
C LEU A 245 7.79 1.74 9.92
N ILE A 246 7.67 2.86 9.22
CA ILE A 246 8.60 3.98 9.37
C ILE A 246 7.93 5.35 9.56
N TYR A 247 8.70 6.31 10.09
CA TYR A 247 8.43 7.74 10.00
C TYR A 247 9.58 8.41 9.25
N CYS A 248 9.33 8.79 8.00
CA CYS A 248 10.36 9.46 7.20
C CYS A 248 10.70 10.84 7.78
N ARG A 249 11.85 11.40 7.36
CA ARG A 249 12.38 12.69 7.85
C ARG A 249 11.48 13.91 7.61
N LYS A 250 10.40 13.78 6.82
CA LYS A 250 9.39 14.85 6.67
C LYS A 250 8.53 15.03 7.92
N HIS A 251 8.58 14.09 8.86
CA HIS A 251 7.79 14.10 10.08
C HIS A 251 8.71 14.14 11.28
N GLU A 252 8.61 15.21 12.04
CA GLU A 252 9.32 15.38 13.31
C GLU A 252 8.77 14.39 14.34
N ILE A 253 9.66 13.80 15.14
CA ILE A 253 9.29 12.87 16.21
C ILE A 253 9.14 13.69 17.48
N GLN A 254 7.99 13.60 18.13
CA GLN A 254 7.80 14.20 19.44
C GLN A 254 8.41 13.28 20.50
N GLU A 255 9.35 13.79 21.28
CA GLU A 255 10.10 13.02 22.28
C GLU A 255 9.18 12.28 23.26
N GLU A 256 8.12 12.94 23.73
CA GLU A 256 7.14 12.37 24.67
C GLU A 256 6.35 11.18 24.08
N LEU A 257 6.11 11.19 22.77
CA LEU A 257 5.30 10.17 22.10
C LEU A 257 6.13 9.09 21.41
N GLY A 258 7.41 9.33 21.15
CA GLY A 258 8.25 8.48 20.28
C GLY A 258 7.73 8.37 18.84
N THR A 259 6.77 9.21 18.45
CA THR A 259 6.10 9.20 17.14
C THR A 259 5.85 10.65 16.68
N PRO A 260 5.56 10.89 15.39
CA PRO A 260 5.07 12.20 14.97
C PRO A 260 3.74 12.53 15.63
N LYS A 261 3.44 13.83 15.67
CA LYS A 261 2.18 14.34 16.17
C LYS A 261 1.00 13.57 15.55
N ARG A 262 0.03 13.25 16.39
CA ARG A 262 -1.10 12.36 16.08
C ARG A 262 -2.34 13.14 15.61
N ASP A 263 -2.13 14.21 14.86
CA ASP A 263 -3.16 15.12 14.32
C ASP A 263 -3.39 14.94 12.80
N HIS A 264 -2.83 13.87 12.23
CA HIS A 264 -2.86 13.59 10.80
C HIS A 264 -4.19 13.02 10.26
N ILE A 265 -5.18 12.76 11.13
CA ILE A 265 -6.50 12.29 10.71
C ILE A 265 -7.55 13.38 10.98
N VAL A 266 -8.01 14.00 9.89
CA VAL A 266 -9.13 14.95 9.85
C VAL A 266 -10.45 14.25 9.51
N PHE A 267 -11.44 14.34 10.40
CA PHE A 267 -12.83 14.00 10.11
C PHE A 267 -13.61 15.21 9.57
N PRO A 268 -14.67 15.01 8.76
CA PRO A 268 -15.49 16.10 8.26
C PRO A 268 -16.16 16.86 9.41
N ASP A 269 -16.16 18.20 9.35
CA ASP A 269 -16.91 18.98 10.32
C ASP A 269 -18.40 18.96 9.96
N VAL A 270 -19.14 18.10 10.67
CA VAL A 270 -20.59 17.91 10.49
C VAL A 270 -21.39 19.19 10.76
N ARG A 271 -20.80 20.18 11.47
CA ARG A 271 -21.44 21.46 11.79
C ARG A 271 -21.18 22.55 10.75
N ASN A 272 -20.16 22.40 9.90
CA ASN A 272 -19.84 23.41 8.89
C ASN A 272 -19.20 22.80 7.62
N PRO A 273 -20.02 22.18 6.75
CA PRO A 273 -19.53 21.46 5.57
C PRO A 273 -18.68 22.30 4.59
N GLY A 274 -18.89 23.63 4.56
CA GLY A 274 -18.19 24.55 3.65
C GLY A 274 -16.82 25.06 4.16
N ALA A 275 -16.41 24.72 5.39
CA ALA A 275 -15.12 25.19 5.91
C ALA A 275 -13.91 24.50 5.25
N ALA A 276 -14.11 23.32 4.67
CA ALA A 276 -13.09 22.57 3.92
C ALA A 276 -12.73 23.23 2.56
N GLU A 277 -13.57 24.14 2.06
CA GLU A 277 -13.40 24.78 0.74
C GLU A 277 -12.40 25.96 0.74
N ARG A 278 -11.81 26.33 1.88
CA ARG A 278 -11.04 27.59 2.02
C ARG A 278 -9.61 27.60 1.48
N HIS A 279 -9.18 26.54 0.79
CA HIS A 279 -7.96 26.55 -0.02
C HIS A 279 -8.27 26.32 -1.51
N ARG A 280 -9.25 27.06 -2.03
CA ARG A 280 -9.56 27.08 -3.46
C ARG A 280 -8.56 27.99 -4.19
N GLY A 281 -7.52 27.38 -4.77
CA GLY A 281 -6.92 27.93 -5.98
C GLY A 281 -7.92 27.73 -7.12
N ALA A 282 -8.24 28.79 -7.87
CA ALA A 282 -9.28 28.79 -8.90
C ALA A 282 -9.09 27.64 -9.90
N SER A 283 -10.01 26.68 -9.92
CA SER A 283 -10.22 25.78 -11.04
C SER A 283 -11.03 26.54 -12.09
N GLN A 284 -10.40 26.85 -13.22
CA GLN A 284 -11.11 27.26 -14.41
C GLN A 284 -11.91 26.05 -14.91
N GLY A 285 -13.19 26.27 -15.21
CA GLY A 285 -14.07 25.23 -15.76
C GLY A 285 -13.50 24.73 -17.08
N HIS A 286 -13.18 23.45 -17.13
CA HIS A 286 -12.78 22.77 -18.35
C HIS A 286 -13.85 21.73 -18.67
N ASP A 287 -14.34 21.78 -19.91
CA ASP A 287 -15.30 20.85 -20.48
C ASP A 287 -14.77 19.41 -20.37
N ILE A 288 -15.69 18.48 -20.07
CA ILE A 288 -15.42 17.03 -20.00
C ILE A 288 -15.08 16.57 -21.43
N PRO A 289 -13.88 16.02 -21.69
CA PRO A 289 -13.51 15.49 -23.00
C PRO A 289 -14.35 14.25 -23.34
N ASP A 290 -14.63 14.06 -24.63
CA ASP A 290 -15.31 12.88 -25.15
C ASP A 290 -14.49 11.59 -24.92
N GLU A 291 -15.13 10.42 -24.94
CA GLU A 291 -14.52 9.12 -24.60
C GLU A 291 -13.32 8.79 -25.52
N ASP A 292 -13.38 9.18 -26.80
CA ASP A 292 -12.27 8.97 -27.74
C ASP A 292 -11.06 9.87 -27.43
N GLU A 293 -11.28 11.11 -26.97
CA GLU A 293 -10.19 12.01 -26.55
C GLU A 293 -9.55 11.55 -25.23
N LEU A 294 -10.35 10.96 -24.34
CA LEU A 294 -9.84 10.31 -23.13
C LEU A 294 -8.96 9.11 -23.48
N LEU A 295 -9.35 8.28 -24.46
CA LEU A 295 -8.55 7.13 -24.90
C LEU A 295 -7.19 7.55 -25.50
N ASP A 296 -7.16 8.60 -26.31
CA ASP A 296 -5.91 9.15 -26.86
C ASP A 296 -5.02 9.76 -25.76
N ARG A 297 -5.61 10.47 -24.79
CA ARG A 297 -4.89 11.00 -23.62
C ARG A 297 -4.37 9.87 -22.73
N LEU A 298 -5.14 8.80 -22.53
CA LEU A 298 -4.75 7.60 -21.78
C LEU A 298 -3.57 6.87 -22.44
N ALA A 299 -3.54 6.80 -23.78
CA ALA A 299 -2.41 6.25 -24.52
C ALA A 299 -1.12 7.06 -24.29
N SER A 300 -1.22 8.39 -24.22
CA SER A 300 -0.08 9.28 -23.89
C SER A 300 0.37 9.18 -22.42
N CYS A 301 -0.58 8.89 -21.52
CA CYS A 301 -0.37 8.88 -20.07
C CYS A 301 0.07 7.51 -19.51
N ASN A 302 0.06 6.44 -20.30
CA ASN A 302 0.30 5.08 -19.83
C ASN A 302 1.68 4.92 -19.11
N PRO A 303 1.75 4.37 -17.88
CA PRO A 303 3.00 4.26 -17.12
C PRO A 303 3.88 3.04 -17.47
N SER A 304 3.56 2.25 -18.48
CA SER A 304 4.21 0.96 -18.70
C SER A 304 4.93 0.87 -20.05
N GLN A 305 6.09 1.50 -20.17
CA GLN A 305 7.16 1.02 -21.06
C GLN A 305 8.51 1.31 -20.40
N SER A 306 9.23 0.24 -20.08
CA SER A 306 10.67 0.27 -19.85
C SER A 306 11.37 0.74 -21.13
N PRO A 307 12.47 1.52 -21.07
CA PRO A 307 13.21 1.85 -22.28
C PRO A 307 13.88 0.60 -22.86
N GLU A 308 13.57 0.29 -24.11
CA GLU A 308 14.39 -0.59 -24.96
C GLU A 308 15.85 -0.08 -24.97
N PRO A 309 16.85 -0.97 -24.95
CA PRO A 309 18.25 -0.54 -24.95
C PRO A 309 18.59 0.21 -26.25
N ALA A 310 19.24 1.35 -26.08
CA ALA A 310 19.72 2.20 -27.17
C ALA A 310 20.82 1.48 -27.98
N GLU A 311 20.47 1.05 -29.20
CA GLU A 311 21.45 0.72 -30.24
C GLU A 311 21.97 2.01 -30.86
N THR A 312 23.17 2.42 -30.46
CA THR A 312 23.97 3.48 -31.09
C THR A 312 24.24 3.13 -32.55
N GLY A 313 23.67 3.91 -33.47
CA GLY A 313 23.70 3.61 -34.91
C GLY A 313 25.02 3.88 -35.62
N ARG A 314 25.06 3.43 -36.88
CA ARG A 314 25.77 4.09 -38.01
C ARG A 314 25.30 3.49 -39.33
N GLY A 315 25.09 4.36 -40.33
CA GLY A 315 25.28 4.00 -41.74
C GLY A 315 24.02 3.93 -42.60
N ARG A 316 23.58 5.10 -43.08
CA ARG A 316 22.67 5.25 -44.23
C ARG A 316 23.35 4.67 -45.49
N VAL A 317 22.84 3.58 -46.05
CA VAL A 317 23.20 3.10 -47.39
C VAL A 317 21.91 2.84 -48.19
N LYS A 318 21.89 3.34 -49.43
CA LYS A 318 20.76 3.31 -50.37
C LYS A 318 20.42 1.87 -50.79
N PRO A 319 19.16 1.54 -51.15
CA PRO A 319 18.81 0.22 -51.65
C PRO A 319 19.40 0.03 -53.06
N ILE A 320 20.18 -1.03 -53.24
CA ILE A 320 20.61 -1.53 -54.55
C ILE A 320 19.65 -2.66 -54.91
N ASP A 321 18.90 -2.47 -55.99
CA ASP A 321 18.21 -3.55 -56.68
C ASP A 321 19.25 -4.53 -57.24
N SER A 322 19.22 -5.78 -56.78
CA SER A 322 19.98 -6.87 -57.40
C SER A 322 19.27 -8.19 -57.14
N PHE A 323 18.29 -8.49 -57.99
CA PHE A 323 17.80 -9.85 -58.21
C PHE A 323 18.93 -10.70 -58.77
N ALA A 324 19.37 -11.72 -58.02
CA ALA A 324 20.20 -12.79 -58.56
C ALA A 324 19.36 -13.66 -59.53
N PRO A 325 19.87 -14.01 -60.72
CA PRO A 325 19.08 -14.69 -61.73
C PRO A 325 18.90 -16.20 -61.47
N LYS A 326 17.75 -16.71 -61.93
CA LYS A 326 17.11 -18.00 -61.57
C LYS A 326 17.82 -19.29 -62.02
N HIS A 327 19.10 -19.25 -62.39
CA HIS A 327 19.84 -20.41 -62.91
C HIS A 327 20.75 -21.10 -61.88
N LEU A 328 20.69 -20.71 -60.60
CA LEU A 328 21.45 -21.35 -59.51
C LEU A 328 20.61 -22.24 -58.58
N PHE A 329 19.40 -22.63 -58.99
CA PHE A 329 18.57 -23.61 -58.26
C PHE A 329 18.45 -24.92 -59.06
N PRO A 330 19.14 -26.01 -58.66
CA PRO A 330 18.87 -27.34 -59.17
C PRO A 330 17.48 -27.82 -58.72
N HIS A 331 16.67 -28.28 -59.67
CA HIS A 331 15.33 -28.82 -59.42
C HIS A 331 15.36 -30.19 -58.71
N PRO A 332 14.32 -30.50 -57.90
CA PRO A 332 14.20 -31.78 -57.19
C PRO A 332 13.82 -32.92 -58.15
N GLN A 333 14.44 -34.08 -57.97
CA GLN A 333 14.01 -35.32 -58.65
C GLN A 333 12.95 -36.07 -57.83
N PRO A 334 11.94 -36.68 -58.48
CA PRO A 334 10.81 -37.34 -57.82
C PRO A 334 11.00 -38.86 -57.62
N GLY A 335 10.56 -39.31 -56.43
CA GLY A 335 9.98 -40.61 -56.01
C GLY A 335 10.33 -41.95 -56.67
N SER A 336 10.45 -42.99 -55.83
CA SER A 336 9.61 -44.20 -55.95
C SER A 336 9.59 -45.06 -54.66
N CYS A 337 8.58 -45.91 -54.64
CA CYS A 337 8.01 -46.86 -53.68
C CYS A 337 8.91 -47.93 -53.03
N GLY A 338 8.41 -48.51 -51.92
CA GLY A 338 8.72 -49.88 -51.51
C GLY A 338 8.31 -50.22 -50.07
N TRP A 339 7.24 -51.02 -49.92
CA TRP A 339 6.84 -51.72 -48.69
C TRP A 339 7.73 -52.96 -48.45
N LEU A 340 7.96 -53.34 -47.18
CA LEU A 340 7.59 -54.65 -46.57
C LEU A 340 8.24 -54.84 -45.18
N ASP A 341 7.50 -55.59 -44.37
CA ASP A 341 7.68 -55.97 -42.96
C ASP A 341 8.95 -56.81 -42.64
N ASP A 342 9.42 -56.71 -41.39
CA ASP A 342 9.60 -57.84 -40.45
C ASP A 342 9.73 -57.31 -38.99
#